data_AF-A0A1I2JTF9-F1
#
_entry.id   AF-A0A1I2JTF9-F1
#
_cell.length_a   1.000
_cell.length_b   1.000
_cell.length_c   1.000
_cell.angle_alpha   90.00
_cell.angle_beta   90.00
_cell.angle_gamma   90.00
#
_symmetry.space_group_name_H-M   'P 1'
#
loop_
_entity.id
_entity.type
_entity.pdbx_description
1 polymer ?
#
loop_
_entity_poly.entity_id
_entity_poly.type
_entity_poly.pdbx_seq_one_letter_code
_entity_poly.pdbx_strand_id
1 'polypeptide(L)'
;MDVIEVDERDSTWEDPRPRFRVYVQRPDGDVFATETTDLLEADVLQAVDWAQRRAAEHEGALWSIALVSDDRRGLRGLTWLVGSDANDPPEDDLDVHRRARMRARRADPVVVPIEDRAPADD
;
A
#
# COMPACT_ATOMS: atom_id res chain seq x y z
N MET A 1 -17.13 -4.66 5.77
CA MET A 1 -16.19 -4.23 6.81
C MET A 1 -16.90 -4.51 8.11
N ASP A 2 -16.25 -5.25 8.99
CA ASP A 2 -16.75 -5.52 10.34
C ASP A 2 -16.00 -4.62 11.33
N VAL A 3 -16.70 -4.15 12.35
CA VAL A 3 -16.14 -3.29 13.40
C VAL A 3 -16.34 -4.02 14.73
N ILE A 4 -15.23 -4.28 15.42
CA ILE A 4 -15.20 -4.94 16.72
C ILE A 4 -14.50 -4.05 17.74
N GLU A 5 -15.07 -3.96 18.94
CA GLU A 5 -14.41 -3.33 20.09
C GLU A 5 -13.38 -4.31 20.66
N VAL A 6 -12.21 -3.79 21.01
CA VAL A 6 -11.08 -4.58 21.54
C VAL A 6 -10.56 -3.96 22.83
N ASP A 7 -10.03 -4.80 23.72
CA ASP A 7 -9.31 -4.37 24.92
C ASP A 7 -7.87 -4.06 24.56
N GLU A 8 -7.38 -2.84 24.84
CA GLU A 8 -6.01 -2.44 24.51
C GLU A 8 -4.95 -3.36 25.13
N ARG A 9 -5.28 -3.99 26.27
CA ARG A 9 -4.38 -4.89 27.00
C ARG A 9 -4.14 -6.22 26.31
N ASP A 10 -4.85 -6.52 25.22
CA ASP A 10 -4.64 -7.71 24.38
C ASP A 10 -3.44 -7.56 23.42
N SER A 11 -2.83 -6.36 23.35
CA SER A 11 -1.61 -6.12 22.58
C SER A 11 -0.38 -6.71 23.27
N THR A 12 0.35 -7.57 22.55
CA THR A 12 1.59 -8.20 23.07
C THR A 12 2.87 -7.60 22.51
N TRP A 13 2.77 -6.76 21.48
CA TRP A 13 3.89 -6.07 20.85
C TRP A 13 3.38 -4.86 20.06
N GLU A 14 4.24 -3.87 19.88
CA GLU A 14 4.01 -2.68 19.07
C GLU A 14 5.31 -2.32 18.33
N ASP A 15 5.19 -1.85 17.10
CA ASP A 15 6.31 -1.28 16.34
C ASP A 15 5.97 0.15 15.90
N PRO A 16 6.57 1.18 16.52
CA PRO A 16 6.33 2.57 16.15
C PRO A 16 7.09 3.01 14.89
N ARG A 17 7.83 2.11 14.23
CA ARG A 17 8.65 2.40 13.05
C ARG A 17 8.26 1.47 11.90
N PRO A 18 7.03 1.57 11.38
CA PRO A 18 6.56 0.69 10.33
C PRO A 18 7.47 0.81 9.10
N ARG A 19 7.70 -0.32 8.45
CA ARG A 19 8.25 -0.37 7.10
C ARG A 19 7.11 -0.63 6.13
N PHE A 20 6.83 0.33 5.27
CA PHE A 20 5.85 0.15 4.20
C PHE A 20 6.55 -0.30 2.93
N ARG A 21 6.00 -1.26 2.22
CA ARG A 21 6.43 -1.62 0.87
C ARG A 21 5.41 -1.11 -0.14
N VAL A 22 5.86 -0.21 -1.00
CA VAL A 22 5.08 0.36 -2.09
C VAL A 22 5.39 -0.41 -3.36
N TYR A 23 4.33 -0.75 -4.09
CA TYR A 23 4.41 -1.29 -5.43
C TYR A 23 3.87 -0.23 -6.39
N VAL A 24 4.65 0.12 -7.41
CA VAL A 24 4.19 0.93 -8.54
C VAL A 24 4.21 0.05 -9.77
N GLN A 25 3.02 -0.19 -10.33
CA GLN A 25 2.77 -1.23 -11.32
C GLN A 25 2.30 -0.60 -12.62
N ARG A 26 3.17 -0.63 -13.62
CA ARG A 26 2.98 0.04 -14.91
C ARG A 26 2.49 -0.97 -15.94
N PRO A 27 1.46 -0.65 -16.75
CA PRO A 27 1.01 -1.54 -17.81
C PRO A 27 2.16 -1.93 -18.74
N ASP A 28 2.34 -3.22 -19.00
CA ASP A 28 3.32 -3.78 -19.93
C ASP A 28 2.70 -4.99 -20.65
N GLY A 29 1.99 -4.71 -21.75
CA GLY A 29 1.17 -5.70 -22.44
C GLY A 29 0.03 -6.22 -21.55
N ASP A 30 -0.05 -7.54 -21.38
CA ASP A 30 -1.06 -8.21 -20.54
C ASP A 30 -0.67 -8.29 -19.05
N VAL A 31 0.53 -7.82 -18.69
CA VAL A 31 1.07 -7.85 -17.32
C VAL A 31 1.47 -6.45 -16.86
N PHE A 32 2.00 -6.36 -15.64
CA PHE A 32 2.53 -5.12 -15.09
C PHE A 32 4.03 -5.22 -14.79
N ALA A 33 4.81 -4.31 -15.36
CA ALA A 33 6.15 -4.04 -14.89
C ALA A 33 6.07 -3.39 -13.50
N THR A 34 6.77 -3.96 -12.52
CA THR A 34 6.63 -3.60 -11.11
C THR A 34 7.92 -2.99 -10.57
N GLU A 35 7.80 -1.80 -10.00
CA GLU A 35 8.81 -1.17 -9.16
C GLU A 35 8.39 -1.32 -7.70
N THR A 36 9.37 -1.62 -6.83
CA THR A 36 9.12 -1.87 -5.41
C THR A 36 10.07 -1.05 -4.56
N THR A 37 9.51 -0.29 -3.62
CA THR A 37 10.25 0.61 -2.74
C THR A 37 9.80 0.42 -1.31
N ASP A 38 10.74 0.27 -0.39
CA ASP A 38 10.44 0.29 1.05
C ASP A 38 10.54 1.74 1.56
N LEU A 39 9.46 2.23 2.17
CA LEU A 39 9.41 3.50 2.89
C LEU A 39 9.63 3.23 4.38
N LEU A 40 10.57 3.98 4.97
CA LEU A 40 10.90 3.97 6.38
C LEU A 40 10.58 5.35 6.97
N GLU A 41 10.36 5.42 8.28
CA GLU A 41 10.11 6.68 9.00
C GLU A 41 8.91 7.49 8.44
N ALA A 42 7.95 6.78 7.84
CA ALA A 42 6.71 7.33 7.36
C ALA A 42 5.54 6.77 8.18
N ASP A 43 4.41 7.46 8.17
CA ASP A 43 3.11 6.88 8.52
C ASP A 43 2.33 6.44 7.26
N VAL A 44 1.12 5.92 7.46
CA VAL A 44 0.28 5.41 6.36
C VAL A 44 -0.22 6.50 5.41
N LEU A 45 -0.46 7.73 5.90
CA LEU A 45 -0.94 8.83 5.06
C LEU A 45 0.21 9.34 4.17
N GLN A 46 1.40 9.45 4.73
CA GLN A 46 2.61 9.78 3.99
C GLN A 46 2.93 8.71 2.95
N ALA A 47 2.82 7.42 3.30
CA ALA A 47 3.02 6.33 2.35
C ALA A 47 2.00 6.38 1.19
N VAL A 48 0.73 6.70 1.49
CA VAL A 48 -0.32 6.89 0.47
C VAL A 48 0.01 8.07 -0.44
N ASP A 49 0.37 9.23 0.12
CA ASP A 49 0.75 10.42 -0.65
C ASP A 49 1.95 10.14 -1.57
N TRP A 50 3.01 9.54 -1.03
CA TRP A 50 4.20 9.20 -1.81
C TRP A 50 3.88 8.22 -2.93
N ALA A 51 3.14 7.14 -2.64
CA ALA A 51 2.79 6.12 -3.63
C ALA A 51 1.95 6.67 -4.78
N GLN A 52 0.95 7.52 -4.49
CA GLN A 52 0.12 8.10 -5.53
C GLN A 52 0.88 9.14 -6.38
N ARG A 53 1.78 9.93 -5.79
CA ARG A 53 2.67 10.84 -6.54
C ARG A 53 3.58 10.06 -7.48
N ARG A 54 4.25 9.03 -6.96
CA ARG A 54 5.15 8.17 -7.73
C ARG A 54 4.44 7.44 -8.88
N ALA A 55 3.22 6.98 -8.66
CA ALA A 55 2.41 6.35 -9.69
C ALA A 55 1.92 7.34 -10.75
N ALA A 56 1.61 8.59 -10.38
CA ALA A 56 1.17 9.62 -11.31
C ALA A 56 2.23 10.03 -12.34
N GLU A 57 3.50 9.70 -12.12
CA GLU A 57 4.58 9.86 -13.10
C GLU A 57 4.43 8.94 -14.32
N HIS A 58 3.60 7.89 -14.23
CA HIS A 58 3.46 6.87 -15.27
C HIS A 58 1.99 6.70 -15.66
N GLU A 59 1.70 6.89 -16.95
CA GLU A 59 0.33 6.76 -17.45
C GLU A 59 -0.24 5.35 -17.18
N GLY A 60 -1.43 5.32 -16.60
CA GLY A 60 -2.16 4.08 -16.34
C GLY A 60 -1.62 3.24 -15.18
N ALA A 61 -0.54 3.67 -14.52
CA ALA A 61 0.05 2.94 -13.40
C ALA A 61 -0.91 2.79 -12.22
N LEU A 62 -0.75 1.66 -11.52
CA LEU A 62 -1.44 1.35 -10.28
C LEU A 62 -0.44 1.41 -9.14
N TRP A 63 -0.94 1.60 -7.93
CA TRP A 63 -0.14 1.49 -6.73
C TRP A 63 -0.82 0.67 -5.63
N SER A 64 -0.01 0.02 -4.82
CA SER A 64 -0.41 -0.73 -3.64
C SER A 64 0.64 -0.58 -2.54
N ILE A 65 0.21 -0.78 -1.29
CA ILE A 65 1.03 -0.62 -0.09
C ILE A 65 0.80 -1.84 0.80
N ALA A 66 1.89 -2.42 1.28
CA ALA A 66 1.89 -3.44 2.33
C ALA A 66 2.70 -2.99 3.54
N LEU A 67 2.30 -3.41 4.74
CA LEU A 67 3.16 -3.41 5.90
C LEU A 67 4.13 -4.58 5.80
N VAL A 68 5.41 -4.31 5.97
CA VAL A 68 6.46 -5.32 6.04
C VAL A 68 6.69 -5.69 7.50
N SER A 69 6.61 -6.98 7.81
CA SER A 69 6.93 -7.49 9.15
C SER A 69 7.70 -8.80 9.01
N ASP A 70 8.60 -9.08 9.93
CA ASP A 70 9.28 -10.37 10.01
C ASP A 70 8.51 -11.30 10.97
N ASP A 71 8.35 -12.57 10.61
CA ASP A 71 7.75 -13.57 11.50
C ASP A 71 8.72 -13.99 12.63
N ARG A 72 8.29 -14.90 13.51
CA ARG A 72 9.14 -15.39 14.63
C ARG A 72 10.41 -16.10 14.18
N ARG A 73 10.52 -16.50 12.90
CA ARG A 73 11.70 -17.13 12.29
C ARG A 73 12.62 -16.09 11.63
N GLY A 74 12.24 -14.81 11.65
CA GLY A 74 12.92 -13.74 10.93
C GLY A 74 12.63 -13.75 9.41
N LEU A 75 11.57 -14.45 8.97
CA LEU A 75 11.18 -14.45 7.57
C LEU A 75 10.26 -13.26 7.29
N ARG A 76 10.60 -12.52 6.24
CA ARG A 76 9.84 -11.34 5.82
C ARG A 76 8.49 -11.73 5.24
N GLY A 77 7.43 -11.15 5.79
CA GLY A 77 6.07 -11.21 5.29
C GLY A 77 5.54 -9.83 4.92
N LEU A 78 4.38 -9.83 4.24
CA LEU A 78 3.64 -8.65 3.84
C LEU A 78 2.20 -8.74 4.35
N THR A 79 1.69 -7.63 4.87
CA THR A 79 0.26 -7.45 5.12
C THR A 79 -0.24 -6.31 4.24
N TRP A 80 -1.10 -6.60 3.26
CA TRP A 80 -1.62 -5.60 2.34
C TRP A 80 -2.53 -4.59 3.06
N LEU A 81 -2.19 -3.30 2.96
CA LEU A 81 -2.97 -2.19 3.52
C LEU A 81 -3.82 -1.53 2.44
N VAL A 82 -3.24 -1.32 1.26
CA VAL A 82 -3.90 -0.73 0.10
C VAL A 82 -3.61 -1.57 -1.13
N GLY A 83 -4.64 -2.01 -1.84
CA GLY A 83 -4.44 -2.76 -3.07
C GLY A 83 -3.84 -4.15 -2.84
N SER A 84 -3.28 -4.72 -3.90
CA SER A 84 -2.58 -6.00 -3.93
C SER A 84 -1.53 -5.94 -5.04
N ASP A 85 -0.84 -7.05 -5.31
CA ASP A 85 -0.09 -7.18 -6.55
C ASP A 85 -1.08 -7.26 -7.74
N ALA A 86 -0.93 -6.36 -8.73
CA ALA A 86 -1.71 -6.36 -9.96
C ALA A 86 -1.34 -7.52 -10.92
N ASN A 87 -0.28 -8.26 -10.69
CA ASN A 87 0.01 -9.47 -11.47
C ASN A 87 -0.70 -10.71 -10.91
N ASP A 88 -1.14 -10.67 -9.65
CA ASP A 88 -1.87 -11.79 -9.05
C ASP A 88 -3.35 -11.79 -9.52
N PRO A 89 -3.90 -12.97 -9.87
CA PRO A 89 -5.32 -13.10 -10.15
C PRO A 89 -6.12 -12.88 -8.84
N PRO A 90 -7.31 -12.24 -8.91
CA PRO A 90 -8.17 -12.15 -7.73
C PRO A 90 -8.68 -13.54 -7.33
N GLU A 91 -8.67 -13.84 -6.03
CA GLU A 91 -9.12 -15.13 -5.51
C GLU A 91 -10.59 -15.08 -5.06
N ASP A 92 -11.07 -13.91 -4.66
CA ASP A 92 -12.44 -13.69 -4.18
C ASP A 92 -13.04 -12.32 -4.59
N ASP A 93 -14.30 -12.08 -4.20
CA ASP A 93 -15.01 -10.81 -4.49
C ASP A 93 -14.35 -9.60 -3.81
N LEU A 94 -13.70 -9.80 -2.67
CA LEU A 94 -12.99 -8.73 -1.96
C LEU A 94 -11.77 -8.29 -2.76
N ASP A 95 -11.03 -9.21 -3.36
CA ASP A 95 -9.91 -8.93 -4.25
C ASP A 95 -10.35 -8.21 -5.52
N VAL A 96 -11.46 -8.64 -6.13
CA VAL A 96 -12.06 -7.97 -7.29
C VAL A 96 -12.37 -6.50 -6.96
N HIS A 97 -13.05 -6.27 -5.83
CA HIS A 97 -13.39 -4.92 -5.40
C HIS A 97 -12.13 -4.11 -5.02
N ARG A 98 -11.14 -4.73 -4.39
CA ARG A 98 -9.85 -4.09 -4.07
C ARG A 98 -9.15 -3.61 -5.34
N ARG A 99 -9.13 -4.44 -6.39
CA ARG A 99 -8.52 -4.11 -7.69
C ARG A 99 -9.30 -3.05 -8.46
N ALA A 100 -10.62 -3.05 -8.38
CA ALA A 100 -11.44 -1.96 -8.93
C ALA A 100 -11.08 -0.60 -8.29
N ARG A 101 -10.91 -0.57 -6.95
CA ARG A 101 -10.47 0.65 -6.24
C ARG A 101 -9.06 1.10 -6.62
N MET A 102 -8.12 0.17 -6.83
CA MET A 102 -6.79 0.53 -7.36
C MET A 102 -6.89 1.29 -8.69
N ARG A 103 -7.73 0.79 -9.61
CA ARG A 103 -7.93 1.45 -10.92
C ARG A 103 -8.63 2.81 -10.79
N ALA A 104 -9.60 2.93 -9.87
CA ALA A 104 -10.35 4.16 -9.64
C ALA A 104 -9.46 5.29 -9.10
N ARG A 105 -8.50 4.98 -8.21
CA ARG A 105 -7.58 5.96 -7.61
C ARG A 105 -6.70 6.71 -8.61
N ARG A 106 -6.59 6.23 -9.85
CA ARG A 106 -5.92 6.95 -10.93
C ARG A 106 -6.65 8.24 -11.31
N ALA A 107 -7.98 8.23 -11.23
CA ALA A 107 -8.82 9.37 -11.55
C ALA A 107 -9.30 10.12 -10.29
N ASP A 108 -9.36 9.42 -9.15
CA ASP A 108 -9.84 9.94 -7.87
C ASP A 108 -8.82 9.59 -6.76
N PRO A 109 -7.69 10.34 -6.68
CA PRO A 109 -6.64 10.06 -5.70
C PRO A 109 -7.10 10.34 -4.28
N VAL A 110 -6.41 9.74 -3.30
CA VAL A 110 -6.72 10.00 -1.89
C VAL A 110 -6.30 11.43 -1.54
N VAL A 111 -7.22 12.19 -0.95
CA VAL A 111 -6.91 13.53 -0.45
C VAL A 111 -6.14 13.39 0.86
N VAL A 112 -4.85 13.73 0.83
CA VAL A 112 -3.99 13.80 2.01
C VAL A 112 -3.81 15.28 2.42
N PRO A 113 -4.14 15.66 3.67
CA PRO A 113 -3.91 17.01 4.20
C PRO A 113 -2.45 17.42 4.06
N ILE A 114 -2.18 18.72 3.91
CA ILE A 114 -0.83 19.22 3.63
C ILE A 114 0.15 18.82 4.74
N GLU A 115 -0.29 18.86 6.00
CA GLU A 115 0.52 18.50 7.16
C GLU A 115 0.89 17.01 7.21
N ASP A 116 0.12 16.14 6.55
CA ASP A 116 0.31 14.69 6.54
C ASP A 116 0.97 14.17 5.26
N ARG A 117 1.37 15.06 4.33
CA ARG A 117 2.02 14.64 3.08
C ARG A 117 3.41 14.11 3.35
N ALA A 118 3.83 13.17 2.52
CA ALA A 118 5.22 12.75 2.52
C ALA A 118 6.11 13.94 2.12
N PRO A 119 7.34 14.03 2.67
CA PRO A 119 8.30 15.02 2.24
C PRO A 119 8.56 14.93 0.73
N ALA A 120 9.05 16.02 0.14
CA ALA A 120 9.53 15.99 -1.23
C ALA A 120 10.75 15.06 -1.32
N ASP A 121 10.85 14.33 -2.42
CA ASP A 121 12.06 13.56 -2.73
C ASP A 121 13.15 14.57 -3.16
N ASP A 122 14.28 14.62 -2.44
CA ASP A 122 15.45 15.46 -2.77
C ASP A 122 16.22 14.94 -4.01
#